data_AF-A0A7Z9W826-F1
#
_entry.id   AF-A0A7Z9W826-F1
#
_cell.length_a   1.000
_cell.length_b   1.000
_cell.length_c   1.000
_cell.angle_alpha   90.00
_cell.angle_beta   90.00
_cell.angle_gamma   90.00
#
_symmetry.space_group_name_H-M   'P 1'
#
loop_
_entity.id
_entity.type
_entity.pdbx_description
1 polymer ?
#
loop_
_entity_poly.entity_id
_entity_poly.type
_entity_poly.pdbx_seq_one_letter_code
_entity_poly.pdbx_strand_id
1 'polypeptide(L)' 'PRIKNLGEGVEVLASVNDEPVLVQEGQHMAAAFHPELTGETRIHDYFTTLKGEMSLA' A
#
# COMPACT_ATOMS: atom_id res chain seq x y z
N PRO A 1 -4.82 -11.89 -4.43
CA PRO A 1 -3.53 -11.56 -5.10
C PRO A 1 -2.36 -11.92 -4.17
N ARG A 2 -1.09 -11.93 -4.62
CA ARG A 2 0.07 -12.21 -3.75
C ARG A 2 1.32 -11.44 -4.19
N ILE A 3 2.04 -10.85 -3.24
CA ILE A 3 3.30 -10.14 -3.48
C ILE A 3 4.45 -11.15 -3.31
N LYS A 4 5.27 -11.32 -4.36
CA LYS A 4 6.37 -12.31 -4.35
C LYS A 4 7.75 -11.72 -4.08
N ASN A 5 7.97 -10.47 -4.48
CA ASN A 5 9.24 -9.77 -4.35
C ASN A 5 8.96 -8.31 -3.97
N LEU A 6 9.91 -7.67 -3.28
CA LEU A 6 9.87 -6.25 -2.92
C LEU A 6 11.10 -5.57 -3.52
N GLY A 7 10.92 -4.36 -4.03
CA GLY A 7 12.00 -3.49 -4.46
C GLY A 7 12.61 -2.69 -3.30
N GLU A 8 13.74 -2.05 -3.56
CA GLU A 8 14.31 -1.06 -2.64
C GLU A 8 13.35 0.14 -2.52
N GLY A 9 13.11 0.63 -1.31
CA GLY A 9 12.18 1.74 -1.05
C GLY A 9 10.71 1.35 -0.87
N VAL A 10 10.36 0.06 -1.03
CA VAL A 10 9.02 -0.43 -0.72
C VAL A 10 8.87 -0.67 0.78
N GLU A 11 7.90 -0.03 1.41
CA GLU A 11 7.53 -0.23 2.80
C GLU A 11 6.39 -1.25 2.91
N VAL A 12 6.50 -2.17 3.89
CA VAL A 12 5.44 -3.13 4.23
C VAL A 12 4.60 -2.55 5.36
N LEU A 13 3.35 -2.18 5.04
CA LEU A 13 2.41 -1.59 5.99
C LEU A 13 1.63 -2.65 6.78
N ALA A 14 1.41 -3.82 6.20
CA ALA A 14 0.75 -4.95 6.86
C ALA A 14 1.21 -6.30 6.30
N SER A 15 1.28 -7.30 7.17
CA SER A 15 1.60 -8.69 6.84
C SER A 15 0.62 -9.67 7.47
N VAL A 16 0.42 -10.82 6.83
CA VAL A 16 -0.33 -11.96 7.35
C VAL A 16 0.53 -13.20 7.19
N ASN A 17 0.77 -13.95 8.26
CA ASN A 17 1.67 -15.12 8.27
C ASN A 17 3.05 -14.80 7.67
N ASP A 18 3.63 -13.67 8.07
CA ASP A 18 4.90 -13.13 7.57
C ASP A 18 4.93 -12.82 6.05
N GLU A 19 3.79 -12.89 5.36
CA GLU A 19 3.65 -12.46 3.97
C GLU A 19 3.10 -11.03 3.88
N PRO A 20 3.72 -10.13 3.09
CA PRO A 20 3.23 -8.77 2.91
C PRO A 20 1.89 -8.76 2.16
N VAL A 21 0.92 -8.04 2.70
CA VAL A 21 -0.44 -7.91 2.12
C VAL A 21 -0.84 -6.48 1.82
N LEU A 22 -0.15 -5.48 2.39
CA LEU A 22 -0.31 -4.06 2.06
C LEU A 22 1.07 -3.42 2.01
N VAL A 23 1.41 -2.82 0.88
CA VAL A 23 2.71 -2.18 0.65
C VAL A 23 2.54 -0.78 0.08
N GLN A 24 3.58 0.03 0.25
CA GLN A 24 3.66 1.38 -0.28
C GLN A 24 5.04 1.69 -0.82
N GLU A 25 5.08 2.46 -1.92
CA GLU A 25 6.29 3.08 -2.45
C GLU A 25 5.95 4.52 -2.86
N GLY A 26 6.37 5.49 -2.05
CA GLY A 26 6.01 6.89 -2.23
C GLY A 26 4.48 7.09 -2.27
N GLN A 27 3.96 7.45 -3.44
CA GLN A 27 2.53 7.67 -3.72
C GLN A 27 1.75 6.41 -4.08
N HIS A 28 2.44 5.32 -4.40
CA HIS A 28 1.81 4.10 -4.88
C HIS A 28 1.52 3.18 -3.69
N MET A 29 0.30 2.65 -3.65
CA MET A 29 -0.10 1.60 -2.71
C MET A 29 -0.58 0.38 -3.48
N ALA A 30 -0.30 -0.80 -2.94
CA ALA A 30 -0.84 -2.06 -3.46
C ALA A 30 -1.31 -2.96 -2.32
N ALA A 31 -2.49 -3.57 -2.50
CA ALA A 31 -3.08 -4.51 -1.56
C ALA A 31 -3.24 -5.89 -2.20
N ALA A 32 -2.95 -6.94 -1.43
CA ALA A 32 -3.18 -8.33 -1.81
C ALA A 32 -4.62 -8.82 -1.50
N PHE A 33 -5.44 -7.92 -0.94
CA PHE A 33 -6.83 -8.12 -0.54
C PHE A 33 -7.70 -6.97 -1.06
N HIS A 34 -9.00 -7.07 -0.80
CA HIS A 34 -10.01 -6.10 -1.23
C HIS A 34 -10.45 -5.22 -0.05
N PRO A 35 -9.81 -4.05 0.18
CA PRO A 35 -10.15 -3.17 1.29
C PRO A 35 -11.60 -2.66 1.25
N GLU A 36 -12.21 -2.63 0.06
CA GLU A 36 -13.58 -2.16 -0.19
C GLU A 36 -14.67 -3.11 0.34
N LEU A 37 -14.36 -4.38 0.59
CA LEU A 37 -15.36 -5.40 0.92
C LEU A 37 -15.75 -5.44 2.41
N THR A 38 -15.20 -4.56 3.23
CA THR A 38 -15.40 -4.57 4.70
C THR A 38 -16.20 -3.38 5.23
N GLY A 39 -16.59 -2.42 4.38
CA GLY A 39 -17.27 -1.19 4.77
C GLY A 39 -16.40 -0.19 5.54
N GLU A 40 -15.15 -0.55 5.83
CA GLU A 40 -14.16 0.28 6.52
C GLU A 40 -13.37 1.14 5.53
N THR A 41 -13.21 2.42 5.85
CA THR A 41 -12.55 3.39 4.94
C THR A 41 -11.10 3.69 5.31
N ARG A 42 -10.58 3.24 6.45
CA ARG A 42 -9.25 3.66 6.94
C ARG A 42 -8.10 3.53 5.93
N ILE A 43 -8.10 2.48 5.10
CA ILE A 43 -7.09 2.31 4.03
C ILE A 43 -7.31 3.32 2.90
N HIS A 44 -8.56 3.56 2.52
CA HIS A 44 -8.92 4.58 1.52
C HIS A 44 -8.58 5.99 2.04
N ASP A 45 -8.92 6.28 3.29
CA ASP A 45 -8.62 7.56 3.95
C ASP A 45 -7.11 7.78 3.99
N TYR A 46 -6.34 6.75 4.38
CA TYR A 46 -4.87 6.81 4.34
C TYR A 46 -4.35 7.10 2.93
N PHE A 47 -4.84 6.41 1.91
CA PHE A 47 -4.47 6.65 0.51
C PHE A 47 -4.71 8.12 0.09
N THR A 48 -5.81 8.75 0.52
CA THR A 48 -6.09 10.17 0.20
C THR A 48 -5.10 11.15 0.84
N THR A 49 -4.41 10.75 1.91
CA THR A 49 -3.41 11.61 2.56
C THR A 49 -2.05 11.58 1.86
N LEU A 50 -1.82 10.62 0.96
CA LEU A 50 -0.55 10.49 0.27
C LEU A 50 -0.33 11.69 -0.64
N LYS A 51 0.82 12.37 -0.47
CA LYS A 51 1.22 13.52 -1.30
C LYS A 51 2.25 13.13 -2.35
N GLY A 52 2.07 13.62 -3.56
CA GLY A 52 3.01 13.44 -4.65
C GLY A 52 4.18 14.36 -4.46
N GLU A 53 5.38 13.80 -4.33
CA GLU A 53 6.56 14.56 -4.68
C GLU A 53 6.55 14.77 -6.19
N MET A 54 6.02 15.91 -6.62
CA MET A 54 6.32 16.45 -7.94
C MET A 54 7.80 16.82 -7.93
N SER A 55 8.64 15.94 -8.48
CA SER A 55 9.97 16.32 -8.92
C SER A 55 9.81 17.45 -9.94
N LEU A 56 10.05 18.69 -9.50
CA LEU A 56 10.26 19.82 -10.40
C LEU A 56 11.58 19.54 -11.14
N ALA A 57 11.46 18.93 -12.31
CA ALA A 57 12.49 18.96 -13.34
C ALA A 57 12.46 20.32 -14.05
#